data_AF-A0A949HJT6-F1
#
_entry.id   AF-A0A949HJT6-F1
#
_cell.length_a   1.000
_cell.length_b   1.000
_cell.length_c   1.000
_cell.angle_alpha   90.00
_cell.angle_beta   90.00
_cell.angle_gamma   90.00
#
_symmetry.space_group_name_H-M   'P 1'
#
loop_
_entity.id
_entity.type
_entity.pdbx_description
1 polymer ?
#
loop_
_entity_poly.entity_id
_entity_poly.type
_entity_poly.pdbx_seq_one_letter_code
_entity_poly.pdbx_strand_id
1 'polypeptide(L)' 'NVVDVFVSYLRRKMEAEDEPRMIQTVRGVGFVLREPGEAG' A
#
# COMPACT_ATOMS: atom_id res chain seq x y z
N ASN A 1 7.68 -12.74 -3.94
CA ASN A 1 7.27 -12.53 -5.35
C ASN A 1 7.84 -11.18 -5.80
N VAL A 2 8.14 -10.96 -7.08
CA VAL A 2 8.62 -9.66 -7.61
C VAL A 2 7.64 -8.52 -7.29
N VAL A 3 6.33 -8.81 -7.28
CA VAL A 3 5.28 -7.85 -6.91
C VAL A 3 5.48 -7.31 -5.50
N ASP A 4 5.83 -8.16 -4.53
CA ASP A 4 6.03 -7.76 -3.13
C ASP A 4 7.21 -6.78 -2.98
N VAL A 5 8.25 -6.96 -3.80
CA VAL A 5 9.42 -6.08 -3.83
C VAL A 5 9.02 -4.70 -4.35
N PHE A 6 8.28 -4.63 -5.46
CA PHE A 6 7.81 -3.37 -6.01
C PHE A 6 6.82 -2.66 -5.09
N VAL A 7 5.89 -3.39 -4.48
CA VAL A 7 4.96 -2.83 -3.48
C VAL A 7 5.73 -2.28 -2.28
N SER A 8 6.77 -2.96 -1.81
CA SER A 8 7.64 -2.45 -0.74
C SER A 8 8.34 -1.15 -1.13
N TYR A 9 8.78 -1.03 -2.38
CA TYR A 9 9.35 0.22 -2.88
C TYR A 9 8.32 1.35 -2.98
N LEU A 10 7.10 1.05 -3.43
CA LEU A 10 6.02 2.04 -3.50
C LEU A 10 5.67 2.57 -2.11
N ARG A 11 5.51 1.68 -1.12
CA ARG A 11 5.27 2.08 0.28
C ARG A 11 6.37 2.99 0.82
N ARG A 12 7.64 2.66 0.57
CA ARG A 12 8.77 3.50 1.00
C ARG A 12 8.78 4.89 0.35
N LYS A 13 8.18 5.05 -0.84
CA LYS A 13 8.12 6.33 -1.54
C LYS A 13 6.89 7.16 -1.17
N MET A 14 5.77 6.50 -0.84
CA MET A 14 4.46 7.14 -0.68
C MET A 14 3.98 7.20 0.78
N GLU A 15 4.48 6.32 1.64
CA GLU A 15 4.04 6.15 3.04
C GLU A 15 5.21 6.43 4.01
N ALA A 16 6.16 7.29 3.61
CA ALA A 16 7.29 7.72 4.44
C ALA A 16 6.93 8.96 5.27
N GLU A 17 7.70 9.25 6.32
CA GLU A 17 7.61 10.54 7.05
C GLU A 17 6.18 10.91 7.51
N ASP A 18 5.54 10.02 8.26
CA ASP A 18 4.17 10.18 8.79
C ASP A 18 3.07 10.29 7.72
N GLU A 19 3.40 10.11 6.44
CA GLU A 19 2.40 9.98 5.39
C GLU A 19 1.54 8.73 5.63
N PRO A 20 0.22 8.86 5.41
CA PRO A 20 -0.70 7.79 5.69
C PRO A 20 -0.54 6.61 4.75
N ARG A 21 -0.86 5.41 5.26
CA ARG A 21 -0.81 4.17 4.47
C ARG A 21 -1.93 4.14 3.43
N MET A 22 -1.55 4.02 2.17
CA MET A 22 -2.46 3.96 1.03
C MET A 22 -2.56 2.55 0.43
N ILE A 23 -1.52 1.73 0.55
CA ILE A 23 -1.49 0.38 -0.05
C ILE A 23 -1.90 -0.67 0.97
N GLN A 24 -3.07 -1.27 0.78
CA GLN A 24 -3.60 -2.34 1.63
C GLN A 24 -3.40 -3.72 1.01
N THR A 25 -3.19 -4.73 1.86
CA THR A 25 -3.06 -6.13 1.43
C THR A 25 -4.42 -6.83 1.53
N VAL A 26 -4.90 -7.39 0.42
CA VAL A 26 -6.10 -8.25 0.37
C VAL A 26 -5.65 -9.70 0.26
N ARG A 27 -5.76 -10.43 1.37
CA ARG A 27 -5.28 -11.82 1.47
C ARG A 27 -5.94 -12.70 0.38
N GLY A 28 -5.11 -13.41 -0.38
CA GLY A 28 -5.54 -14.30 -1.45
C GLY A 28 -5.91 -13.60 -2.77
N VAL A 29 -5.85 -12.26 -2.83
CA VAL A 29 -6.20 -11.47 -4.02
C VAL A 29 -5.02 -10.62 -4.49
N GLY A 30 -4.39 -9.86 -3.60
CA GLY A 30 -3.29 -8.96 -3.96
C GLY A 30 -3.26 -7.69 -3.12
N PHE A 31 -3.08 -6.54 -3.76
CA PHE A 31 -2.97 -5.24 -3.12
C PHE A 31 -3.99 -4.26 -3.72
N VAL A 32 -4.46 -3.31 -2.91
CA VAL A 32 -5.36 -2.23 -3.34
C VAL A 32 -4.82 -0.90 -2.86
N LEU A 33 -4.96 0.14 -3.69
CA LEU A 33 -4.69 1.52 -3.32
C LEU A 33 -6.00 2.15 -2.82
N ARG A 34 -5.97 2.78 -1.65
CA ARG A 34 -7.09 3.53 -1.08
C ARG A 34 -6.59 4.83 -0.46
N GLU A 35 -7.42 5.86 -0.49
CA GLU A 35 -7.07 7.08 0.21
C GLU A 35 -7.19 6.90 1.74
N PRO A 36 -6.36 7.60 2.51
CA PRO A 36 -6.46 7.63 3.96
C PRO A 36 -7.79 8.20 4.41
N GLY A 37 -8.58 7.41 5.14
CA GLY A 37 -9.87 7.87 5.65
C GLY A 37 -11.04 7.72 4.66
N GLU A 38 -10.84 7.12 3.49
CA GLU A 38 -11.95 6.55 2.72
C GLU A 38 -12.62 5.46 3.56
N ALA A 39 -13.70 5.83 4.25
CA ALA A 39 -14.66 4.88 4.77
C ALA A 39 -15.29 4.17 3.56
N GLY A 40 -15.07 2.87 3.46
CA GLY A 40 -15.87 2.01 2.59
C GLY A 40 -17.31 1.92 3.09
#